data_AF-A0AAW4CMC0-F1
#
_entry.id   AF-A0AAW4CMC0-F1
#
_cell.length_a   1.000
_cell.length_b   1.000
_cell.length_c   1.000
_cell.angle_alpha   90.00
_cell.angle_beta   90.00
_cell.angle_gamma   90.00
#
_symmetry.space_group_name_H-M   'P 1'
#
loop_
_entity.id
_entity.type
_entity.pdbx_description
1 polymer ?
#
loop_
_entity_poly.entity_id
_entity_poly.type
_entity_poly.pdbx_seq_one_letter_code
_entity_poly.pdbx_strand_id
1 'polypeptide(L)'
;LPKARGGYRLGHGQVIDHMFFDGLADRYGADTAGRLLLEVRASGLFSAKALGKAGDQTANQFLVHALREQRADDGLLAEEMACDGARLTHSRVWIVDPVDGTREYGEDRADWAVHVGLAIDGVATIGAVALPGHDDGIVLRTDQPRVVPPAPEKLRMVVSRTRPAPQAVAVAEA
;
A
#
# COMPACT_ATOMS: atom_id res chain seq x y z
N LEU A 1 -30.22 -33.36 24.02
CA LEU A 1 -30.27 -32.39 22.89
C LEU A 1 -30.01 -30.99 23.42
N PRO A 2 -28.81 -30.40 23.22
CA PRO A 2 -28.56 -28.98 23.46
C PRO A 2 -28.56 -28.17 22.16
N LYS A 3 -29.07 -26.93 22.29
CA LYS A 3 -29.42 -25.96 21.24
C LYS A 3 -28.26 -25.58 20.32
N ALA A 4 -28.47 -25.76 19.01
CA ALA A 4 -27.75 -25.04 17.97
C ALA A 4 -28.05 -23.53 18.09
N ARG A 5 -27.01 -22.70 18.23
CA ARG A 5 -27.11 -21.25 18.04
C ARG A 5 -26.95 -20.98 16.55
N GLY A 6 -27.97 -20.34 15.97
CA GLY A 6 -28.10 -20.08 14.54
C GLY A 6 -27.00 -19.17 14.00
N GLY A 7 -26.60 -19.45 12.76
CA GLY A 7 -25.64 -18.64 12.01
C GLY A 7 -25.13 -19.29 10.72
N TYR A 8 -25.25 -20.62 10.56
CA TYR A 8 -24.85 -21.27 9.31
C TYR A 8 -25.98 -21.26 8.28
N ARG A 9 -25.81 -20.48 7.21
CA ARG A 9 -26.48 -20.76 5.93
C ARG A 9 -25.50 -21.52 5.04
N LEU A 10 -25.84 -22.78 4.75
CA LEU A 10 -25.22 -23.55 3.68
C LEU A 10 -25.75 -23.02 2.35
N GLY A 11 -24.87 -22.37 1.59
CA GLY A 11 -25.05 -21.98 0.20
C GLY A 11 -23.66 -21.80 -0.41
N HIS A 12 -23.40 -22.53 -1.49
CA HIS A 12 -22.18 -22.59 -2.30
C HIS A 12 -21.09 -21.52 -2.07
N GLY A 13 -19.89 -21.97 -1.65
CA GLY A 13 -18.61 -21.30 -1.91
C GLY A 13 -18.23 -20.13 -0.99
N GLN A 14 -17.36 -20.44 -0.02
CA GLN A 14 -16.62 -19.53 0.89
C GLN A 14 -17.44 -18.77 1.94
N VAL A 15 -17.17 -19.09 3.20
CA VAL A 15 -17.55 -18.26 4.35
C VAL A 15 -16.66 -17.01 4.31
N ILE A 16 -17.12 -15.94 3.70
CA ILE A 16 -16.51 -14.61 3.84
C ILE A 16 -17.03 -14.06 5.17
N ASP A 17 -16.18 -14.11 6.18
CA ASP A 17 -16.50 -13.70 7.54
C ASP A 17 -16.95 -12.22 7.58
N HIS A 18 -18.01 -11.92 8.34
CA HIS A 18 -18.47 -10.56 8.62
C HIS A 18 -17.41 -9.68 9.32
N MET A 19 -16.34 -10.26 9.91
CA MET A 19 -15.18 -9.52 10.44
C MET A 19 -14.18 -9.06 9.36
N PHE A 20 -14.42 -9.37 8.08
CA PHE A 20 -13.43 -9.24 7.02
C PHE A 20 -13.30 -7.82 6.43
N PHE A 21 -14.16 -6.84 6.77
CA PHE A 21 -14.12 -5.48 6.17
C PHE A 21 -14.36 -4.28 7.11
N ASP A 22 -14.67 -4.46 8.39
CA ASP A 22 -15.27 -3.42 9.27
C ASP A 22 -14.36 -2.26 9.76
N GLY A 23 -13.20 -1.96 9.13
CA GLY A 23 -12.41 -0.77 9.54
C GLY A 23 -10.97 -0.69 9.04
N LEU A 24 -10.71 -1.17 7.83
CA LEU A 24 -9.41 -1.76 7.52
C LEU A 24 -8.24 -0.85 7.14
N ALA A 25 -8.43 0.33 6.53
CA ALA A 25 -7.25 1.11 6.12
C ALA A 25 -6.49 1.78 7.26
N ASP A 26 -7.17 2.13 8.37
CA ASP A 26 -6.46 2.68 9.54
C ASP A 26 -5.74 1.56 10.31
N ARG A 27 -6.27 0.33 10.27
CA ARG A 27 -5.72 -0.84 10.98
C ARG A 27 -4.49 -1.46 10.30
N TYR A 28 -4.39 -1.38 8.97
CA TYR A 28 -3.23 -1.89 8.22
C TYR A 28 -2.06 -0.89 8.13
N GLY A 29 -2.23 0.30 8.72
CA GLY A 29 -1.13 1.21 9.01
C GLY A 29 -0.62 2.04 7.83
N ALA A 30 -1.22 1.98 6.63
CA ALA A 30 -0.76 2.78 5.49
C ALA A 30 -0.85 4.30 5.77
N ASP A 31 -2.00 4.77 6.27
CA ASP A 31 -2.21 6.16 6.66
C ASP A 31 -1.29 6.57 7.82
N THR A 32 -1.26 5.73 8.87
CA THR A 32 -0.40 5.96 10.05
C THR A 32 1.09 5.99 9.70
N ALA A 33 1.56 5.08 8.84
CA ALA A 33 2.91 5.08 8.32
C ALA A 33 3.17 6.34 7.48
N GLY A 34 2.21 6.75 6.65
CA GLY A 34 2.27 7.99 5.90
C GLY A 34 2.44 9.22 6.78
N ARG A 35 1.66 9.34 7.86
CA ARG A 35 1.81 10.41 8.86
C ARG A 35 3.15 10.34 9.59
N LEU A 36 3.61 9.15 9.95
CA LEU A 36 4.92 8.95 10.57
C LEU A 36 6.06 9.42 9.66
N LEU A 37 5.96 9.16 8.37
CA LEU A 37 6.92 9.64 7.37
C LEU A 37 6.90 11.16 7.23
N LEU A 38 5.73 11.81 7.32
CA LEU A 38 5.66 13.27 7.39
C LEU A 38 6.40 13.83 8.60
N GLU A 39 6.30 13.21 9.78
CA GLU A 39 7.04 13.60 10.98
C GLU A 39 8.56 13.43 10.81
N VAL A 40 8.99 12.28 10.25
CA VAL A 40 10.42 12.03 9.95
C VAL A 40 10.97 13.08 8.99
N ARG A 41 10.21 13.45 7.96
CA ARG A 41 10.56 14.50 7.01
C ARG A 41 10.60 15.88 7.65
N ALA A 42 9.62 16.20 8.50
CA ALA A 42 9.54 17.49 9.21
C ALA A 42 10.69 17.70 10.21
N SER A 43 11.35 16.62 10.66
CA SER A 43 12.48 16.71 11.60
C SER A 43 13.64 17.57 11.10
N GLY A 44 13.87 17.64 9.78
CA GLY A 44 14.99 18.39 9.18
C GLY A 44 16.38 17.86 9.57
N LEU A 45 16.47 16.66 10.14
CA LEU A 45 17.72 16.11 10.71
C LEU A 45 18.60 15.40 9.69
N PHE A 46 18.06 15.08 8.51
CA PHE A 46 18.70 14.23 7.51
C PHE A 46 18.93 14.96 6.20
N SER A 47 20.02 14.65 5.50
CA SER A 47 20.18 15.00 4.08
C SER A 47 19.17 14.22 3.23
N ALA A 48 18.81 14.70 2.04
CA ALA A 48 17.81 14.05 1.17
C ALA A 48 18.00 12.53 1.01
N LYS A 49 19.24 12.08 0.75
CA LYS A 49 19.55 10.65 0.62
C LYS A 49 19.40 9.89 1.94
N ALA A 50 19.82 10.49 3.05
CA ALA A 50 19.69 9.88 4.37
C ALA A 50 18.24 9.85 4.84
N LEU A 51 17.45 10.86 4.47
CA LEU A 51 16.03 10.98 4.75
C LEU A 51 15.26 9.85 4.10
N GLY A 52 15.50 9.60 2.80
CA GLY A 52 14.93 8.46 2.06
C GLY A 52 15.09 7.15 2.82
N LYS A 53 16.33 6.83 3.19
CA LYS A 53 16.65 5.61 3.96
C LYS A 53 16.02 5.58 5.35
N ALA A 54 16.03 6.71 6.07
CA ALA A 54 15.48 6.78 7.42
C ALA A 54 13.96 6.62 7.42
N GLY A 55 13.27 7.25 6.46
CA GLY A 55 11.83 7.10 6.27
C GLY A 55 11.47 5.65 5.98
N ASP A 56 12.11 5.08 4.97
CA ASP A 56 11.86 3.69 4.56
C ASP A 56 12.03 2.68 5.71
N GLN A 57 13.14 2.78 6.46
CA GLN A 57 13.36 1.95 7.64
C GLN A 57 12.29 2.15 8.73
N THR A 58 11.87 3.39 8.94
CA THR A 58 10.88 3.74 9.97
C THR A 58 9.50 3.16 9.62
N ALA A 59 9.04 3.37 8.39
CA ALA A 59 7.78 2.84 7.92
C ALA A 59 7.80 1.30 7.86
N ASN A 60 8.91 0.69 7.40
CA ASN A 60 9.06 -0.76 7.38
C ASN A 60 8.93 -1.37 8.77
N GLN A 61 9.68 -0.84 9.75
CA GLN A 61 9.63 -1.33 11.13
C GLN A 61 8.21 -1.24 11.71
N PHE A 62 7.54 -0.10 11.52
CA PHE A 62 6.18 0.11 12.00
C PHE A 62 5.20 -0.90 11.37
N LEU A 63 5.17 -0.99 10.04
CA LEU A 63 4.24 -1.85 9.31
C LEU A 63 4.48 -3.34 9.59
N VAL A 64 5.74 -3.78 9.55
CA VAL A 64 6.10 -5.17 9.84
C VAL A 64 5.70 -5.55 11.26
N HIS A 65 6.01 -4.71 12.25
CA HIS A 65 5.66 -5.00 13.64
C HIS A 65 4.13 -5.04 13.83
N ALA A 66 3.41 -4.05 13.30
CA ALA A 66 1.95 -4.00 13.40
C ALA A 66 1.27 -5.19 12.73
N LEU A 67 1.76 -5.64 11.57
CA LEU A 67 1.21 -6.79 10.86
C LEU A 67 1.52 -8.10 11.57
N ARG A 68 2.73 -8.28 12.10
CA ARG A 68 3.10 -9.48 12.87
C ARG A 68 2.30 -9.61 14.16
N GLU A 69 2.04 -8.50 14.85
CA GLU A 69 1.23 -8.48 16.07
C GLU A 69 -0.23 -8.86 15.78
N GLN A 70 -0.81 -8.31 14.71
CA GLN A 70 -2.23 -8.46 14.43
C GLN A 70 -2.57 -9.70 13.58
N ARG A 71 -1.61 -10.21 12.82
CA ARG A 71 -1.77 -11.23 11.78
C ARG A 71 -0.55 -12.17 11.75
N ALA A 72 -0.17 -12.72 12.90
CA ALA A 72 0.98 -13.61 13.04
C ALA A 72 0.95 -14.83 12.10
N ASP A 73 -0.25 -15.31 11.77
CA ASP A 73 -0.49 -16.49 10.92
C ASP A 73 -0.51 -16.17 9.40
N ASP A 74 -0.49 -14.89 9.01
CA ASP A 74 -0.41 -14.50 7.61
C ASP A 74 1.07 -14.40 7.17
N GLY A 75 1.35 -14.72 5.91
CA GLY A 75 2.64 -14.45 5.30
C GLY A 75 2.88 -12.93 5.17
N LEU A 76 4.14 -12.52 5.14
CA LEU A 76 4.53 -11.12 5.00
C LEU A 76 5.71 -10.99 4.02
N LEU A 77 5.60 -10.03 3.11
CA LEU A 77 6.63 -9.59 2.20
C LEU A 77 6.77 -8.08 2.36
N ALA A 78 7.97 -7.63 2.69
CA ALA A 78 8.35 -6.22 2.63
C ALA A 78 9.58 -6.11 1.73
N GLU A 79 9.70 -5.02 0.97
CA GLU A 79 10.85 -4.77 0.09
C GLU A 79 12.18 -4.87 0.86
N GLU A 80 12.20 -4.38 2.10
CA GLU A 80 13.38 -4.36 2.97
C GLU A 80 13.67 -5.67 3.71
N MET A 81 12.87 -6.72 3.49
CA MET A 81 13.08 -8.03 4.13
C MET A 81 13.67 -9.05 3.16
N ALA A 82 14.54 -9.91 3.68
CA ALA A 82 15.06 -11.03 2.93
C ALA A 82 13.91 -11.95 2.46
N CYS A 83 13.83 -12.16 1.15
CA CYS A 83 12.83 -13.01 0.52
C CYS A 83 13.27 -14.48 0.62
N ASP A 84 12.96 -15.14 1.74
CA ASP A 84 13.31 -16.55 1.99
C ASP A 84 12.27 -17.56 1.44
N GLY A 85 11.22 -17.07 0.79
CA GLY A 85 10.15 -17.89 0.21
C GLY A 85 9.14 -18.41 1.23
N ALA A 86 9.33 -18.20 2.54
CA ALA A 86 8.43 -18.70 3.59
C ALA A 86 6.97 -18.21 3.42
N ARG A 87 6.78 -17.02 2.83
CA ARG A 87 5.44 -16.52 2.51
C ARG A 87 4.65 -17.41 1.53
N LEU A 88 5.32 -18.17 0.66
CA LEU A 88 4.67 -18.98 -0.38
C LEU A 88 3.90 -20.18 0.20
N THR A 89 4.14 -20.52 1.46
CA THR A 89 3.40 -21.57 2.18
C THR A 89 2.11 -21.05 2.80
N HIS A 90 1.82 -19.75 2.69
CA HIS A 90 0.67 -19.12 3.32
C HIS A 90 -0.38 -18.78 2.26
N SER A 91 -1.65 -19.11 2.54
CA SER A 91 -2.77 -18.67 1.70
C SER A 91 -2.90 -17.15 1.68
N ARG A 92 -2.67 -16.49 2.82
CA ARG A 92 -2.78 -15.04 2.96
C ARG A 92 -1.40 -14.44 3.09
N VAL A 93 -1.07 -13.48 2.24
CA VAL A 93 0.24 -12.82 2.22
C VAL A 93 0.08 -11.31 2.15
N TRP A 94 0.56 -10.62 3.19
CA TRP A 94 0.71 -9.18 3.20
C TRP A 94 1.93 -8.77 2.38
N ILE A 95 1.78 -7.73 1.58
CA ILE A 95 2.82 -7.16 0.73
C ILE A 95 2.88 -5.68 1.06
N VAL A 96 4.04 -5.20 1.53
CA VAL A 96 4.23 -3.79 1.89
C VAL A 96 5.41 -3.18 1.14
N ASP A 97 5.19 -1.98 0.64
CA ASP A 97 6.23 -1.07 0.13
C ASP A 97 6.19 0.17 1.04
N PRO A 98 7.14 0.31 1.97
CA PRO A 98 7.11 1.35 2.99
C PRO A 98 7.20 2.76 2.41
N VAL A 99 7.98 2.96 1.34
CA VAL A 99 8.15 4.24 0.66
C VAL A 99 8.42 4.01 -0.84
N ASP A 100 7.36 3.95 -1.64
CA ASP A 100 7.47 4.02 -3.10
C ASP A 100 7.81 5.46 -3.50
N GLY A 101 8.88 5.63 -4.27
CA GLY A 101 9.46 6.95 -4.55
C GLY A 101 10.38 7.45 -3.43
N THR A 102 11.26 6.60 -2.89
CA THR A 102 12.21 6.96 -1.81
C THR A 102 13.05 8.21 -2.14
N ARG A 103 13.36 8.42 -3.42
CA ARG A 103 14.07 9.61 -3.89
C ARG A 103 13.17 10.85 -3.80
N GLU A 104 11.96 10.76 -4.33
CA GLU A 104 10.95 11.81 -4.31
C GLU A 104 10.51 12.17 -2.90
N TYR A 105 10.51 11.22 -1.97
CA TYR A 105 10.29 11.46 -0.55
C TYR A 105 11.44 12.25 0.10
N GLY A 106 12.69 11.97 -0.30
CA GLY A 106 13.88 12.68 0.19
C GLY A 106 14.09 14.06 -0.44
N GLU A 107 13.59 14.26 -1.65
CA GLU A 107 13.46 15.57 -2.29
C GLU A 107 12.14 16.21 -1.79
N ASP A 108 12.00 17.53 -1.73
CA ASP A 108 10.81 18.18 -1.14
C ASP A 108 9.54 18.04 -2.03
N ARG A 109 9.20 16.82 -2.46
CA ARG A 109 8.15 16.51 -3.41
C ARG A 109 7.00 15.76 -2.75
N ALA A 110 5.85 15.76 -3.41
CA ALA A 110 4.63 15.13 -2.93
C ALA A 110 4.41 13.73 -3.52
N ASP A 111 5.13 13.37 -4.59
CA ASP A 111 4.93 12.15 -5.38
C ASP A 111 5.67 10.95 -4.80
N TRP A 112 5.26 10.55 -3.61
CA TRP A 112 5.67 9.31 -2.94
C TRP A 112 4.46 8.70 -2.23
N ALA A 113 4.54 7.39 -1.95
CA ALA A 113 3.41 6.65 -1.42
C ALA A 113 3.83 5.57 -0.43
N VAL A 114 2.87 5.15 0.40
CA VAL A 114 2.97 3.92 1.21
C VAL A 114 1.98 2.91 0.67
N HIS A 115 2.45 1.72 0.30
CA HIS A 115 1.59 0.65 -0.21
C HIS A 115 1.45 -0.48 0.81
N VAL A 116 0.21 -0.89 1.05
CA VAL A 116 -0.11 -2.09 1.83
C VAL A 116 -1.14 -2.90 1.06
N GLY A 117 -0.78 -4.13 0.70
CA GLY A 117 -1.62 -5.06 -0.04
C GLY A 117 -1.75 -6.41 0.64
N LEU A 118 -2.83 -7.12 0.32
CA LEU A 118 -3.07 -8.50 0.71
C LEU A 118 -3.36 -9.34 -0.53
N ALA A 119 -2.55 -10.39 -0.71
CA ALA A 119 -2.81 -11.47 -1.62
C ALA A 119 -3.45 -12.65 -0.89
N ILE A 120 -4.46 -13.28 -1.50
CA ILE A 120 -5.10 -14.51 -1.01
C ILE A 120 -4.99 -15.56 -2.11
N ASP A 121 -4.39 -16.69 -1.79
CA ASP A 121 -4.11 -17.80 -2.70
C ASP A 121 -3.40 -17.33 -3.98
N GLY A 122 -2.46 -16.38 -3.82
CA GLY A 122 -1.70 -15.77 -4.90
C GLY A 122 -2.41 -14.66 -5.67
N VAL A 123 -3.64 -14.31 -5.31
CA VAL A 123 -4.45 -13.27 -5.99
C VAL A 123 -4.51 -12.00 -5.14
N ALA A 124 -4.09 -10.86 -5.71
CA ALA A 124 -4.22 -9.56 -5.07
C ALA A 124 -5.70 -9.22 -4.83
N THR A 125 -6.09 -9.11 -3.55
CA THR A 125 -7.50 -9.02 -3.15
C THR A 125 -7.84 -7.67 -2.51
N ILE A 126 -6.95 -7.14 -1.66
CA ILE A 126 -7.16 -5.87 -0.95
C ILE A 126 -5.89 -5.03 -1.07
N GLY A 127 -6.05 -3.72 -1.27
CA GLY A 127 -4.95 -2.76 -1.23
C GLY A 127 -5.36 -1.43 -0.62
N ALA A 128 -4.38 -0.79 0.01
CA ALA A 128 -4.42 0.59 0.45
C ALA A 128 -3.14 1.31 -0.01
N VAL A 129 -3.30 2.51 -0.55
CA VAL A 129 -2.19 3.39 -0.96
C VAL A 129 -2.39 4.72 -0.27
N ALA A 130 -1.48 5.07 0.64
CA ALA A 130 -1.45 6.39 1.24
C ALA A 130 -0.58 7.31 0.39
N LEU A 131 -1.08 8.53 0.14
CA LEU A 131 -0.42 9.60 -0.59
C LEU A 131 -0.31 10.83 0.33
N PRO A 132 0.58 10.82 1.34
CA PRO A 132 0.56 11.81 2.41
C PRO A 132 0.96 13.20 1.93
N GLY A 133 1.76 13.28 0.87
CA GLY A 133 2.17 14.54 0.24
C GLY A 133 1.10 15.18 -0.66
N HIS A 134 0.01 14.48 -0.99
CA HIS A 134 -1.03 14.95 -1.91
C HIS A 134 -2.36 15.23 -1.20
N ASP A 135 -3.01 16.34 -1.57
CA ASP A 135 -4.42 16.67 -1.27
C ASP A 135 -4.81 16.39 0.21
N ASP A 136 -4.07 16.96 1.16
CA ASP A 136 -4.25 16.80 2.61
C ASP A 136 -4.12 15.35 3.15
N GLY A 137 -3.45 14.46 2.40
CA GLY A 137 -3.15 13.09 2.83
C GLY A 137 -4.23 12.08 2.42
N ILE A 138 -4.40 11.90 1.11
CA ILE A 138 -5.36 10.93 0.56
C ILE A 138 -4.92 9.49 0.82
N VAL A 139 -5.90 8.62 1.13
CA VAL A 139 -5.75 7.16 1.06
C VAL A 139 -6.70 6.59 0.01
N LEU A 140 -6.15 5.83 -0.94
CA LEU A 140 -6.89 5.06 -1.94
C LEU A 140 -7.04 3.62 -1.45
N ARG A 141 -8.25 3.04 -1.58
CA ARG A 141 -8.54 1.72 -1.02
C ARG A 141 -9.43 0.90 -1.95
N THR A 142 -9.21 -0.41 -1.98
CA THR A 142 -10.04 -1.35 -2.76
C THR A 142 -11.49 -1.42 -2.26
N ASP A 143 -11.72 -1.27 -0.96
CA ASP A 143 -13.06 -1.31 -0.35
C ASP A 143 -13.80 0.03 -0.40
N GLN A 144 -13.09 1.11 -0.76
CA GLN A 144 -13.66 2.45 -0.95
C GLN A 144 -13.21 3.01 -2.31
N PRO A 145 -13.69 2.40 -3.41
CA PRO A 145 -13.32 2.84 -4.75
C PRO A 145 -13.81 4.27 -4.98
N ARG A 146 -12.91 5.13 -5.45
CA ARG A 146 -13.25 6.50 -5.85
C ARG A 146 -13.84 6.49 -7.25
N VAL A 147 -14.81 7.38 -7.47
CA VAL A 147 -15.33 7.61 -8.82
C VAL A 147 -14.21 8.21 -9.66
N VAL A 148 -13.85 7.51 -10.73
CA VAL A 148 -12.88 8.02 -11.70
C VAL A 148 -13.55 9.16 -12.47
N PRO A 149 -12.98 10.38 -12.49
CA PRO A 149 -13.54 11.46 -13.28
C PRO A 149 -13.56 11.07 -14.76
N PRO A 150 -14.52 11.60 -15.55
CA PRO A 150 -14.54 11.34 -17.00
C PRO A 150 -13.22 11.77 -17.64
N ALA A 151 -12.82 11.07 -18.70
CA ALA A 151 -11.62 11.41 -19.42
C ALA A 151 -11.68 12.88 -19.91
N PRO A 152 -10.59 13.66 -19.77
CA PRO A 152 -10.56 15.02 -20.28
C PRO A 152 -10.65 15.03 -21.82
N GLU A 153 -11.20 16.09 -22.40
CA GLU A 153 -11.29 16.25 -23.86
C GLU A 153 -9.93 16.09 -24.55
N LYS A 154 -8.87 16.61 -23.91
CA LYS A 154 -7.48 16.42 -24.33
C LYS A 154 -6.82 15.40 -23.40
N LEU A 155 -6.54 14.22 -23.94
CA LEU A 155 -5.80 13.17 -23.23
C LEU A 155 -4.39 13.67 -22.86
N ARG A 156 -3.96 13.34 -21.65
CA ARG A 156 -2.61 13.63 -21.15
C ARG A 156 -1.85 12.32 -21.03
N MET A 157 -0.61 12.31 -21.53
CA MET A 157 0.29 11.18 -21.40
C MET A 157 1.41 11.57 -20.43
N VAL A 158 1.64 10.75 -19.41
CA VAL A 158 2.77 10.92 -18.49
C VAL A 158 3.93 10.09 -19.02
N VAL A 159 5.10 10.71 -19.14
CA VAL A 159 6.30 10.10 -19.71
C VAL A 159 7.46 10.28 -18.75
N SER A 160 8.35 9.29 -18.68
CA SER A 160 9.56 9.42 -17.86
C SER A 160 10.41 10.59 -18.38
N ARG A 161 10.85 11.45 -17.46
CA ARG A 161 11.73 12.59 -17.76
C ARG A 161 13.12 12.15 -18.23
N THR A 162 13.60 11.01 -17.74
CA THR A 162 14.96 10.54 -17.98
C THR A 162 15.02 9.40 -19.00
N ARG A 163 13.91 8.67 -19.18
CA ARG A 163 13.82 7.53 -20.10
C ARG A 163 12.46 7.51 -20.84
N PRO A 164 12.14 8.53 -21.65
CA PRO A 164 10.88 8.56 -22.39
C PRO A 164 10.80 7.39 -23.38
N ALA A 165 9.64 6.74 -23.44
CA ALA A 165 9.41 5.66 -24.40
C ALA A 165 9.44 6.21 -25.85
N PRO A 166 10.00 5.49 -26.84
CA PRO A 166 10.05 5.97 -28.22
C PRO A 166 8.69 6.35 -28.80
N GLN A 167 7.65 5.59 -28.43
CA GLN A 167 6.27 5.86 -28.82
C GLN A 167 5.77 7.20 -28.30
N ALA A 168 6.20 7.58 -27.09
CA ALA A 168 5.81 8.84 -26.50
C ALA A 168 6.46 10.04 -27.20
N VAL A 169 7.72 9.87 -27.65
CA VAL A 169 8.43 10.88 -28.45
C VAL A 169 7.74 11.03 -29.80
N ALA A 170 7.42 9.93 -30.47
CA ALA A 170 6.74 9.95 -31.77
C ALA A 170 5.37 10.67 -31.72
N VAL A 171 4.61 10.50 -30.63
CA VAL A 171 3.33 11.21 -30.43
C VAL A 171 3.52 12.71 -30.17
N ALA A 172 4.63 13.11 -29.52
CA ALA A 172 4.90 14.52 -29.23
C ALA A 172 5.39 15.30 -30.47
N GLU A 173 5.98 14.61 -31.44
CA GLU A 173 6.53 15.19 -32.67
C GLU A 173 5.54 15.22 -33.85
N ALA A 174 4.38 14.56 -33.72
CA ALA A 174 3.31 14.49 -34.73
C ALA A 174 2.36 15.70 -34.68
#